data_AF-A0A5Q0UG39-F1
#
_entry.id   AF-A0A5Q0UG39-F1
#
_cell.length_a   1.000
_cell.length_b   1.000
_cell.length_c   1.000
_cell.angle_alpha   90.00
_cell.angle_beta   90.00
_cell.angle_gamma   90.00
#
_symmetry.space_group_name_H-M   'P 1'
#
loop_
_entity.id
_entity.type
_entity.pdbx_description
1 polymer ?
#
loop_
_entity_poly.entity_id
_entity_poly.type
_entity_poly.pdbx_seq_one_letter_code
_entity_poly.pdbx_strand_id
1 'polypeptide(L)'
;MALLDNLIVFIVGIIIGGLGIHFGAMFTLGRADFSKAVKTALIGAVVWSIVGFFLGGIPFLGPLITFIAWLGVIKISYEGGWINAAAIALIAWISVLIILYLLAAIGIGGFEAIGVPGV
;
A
#
# COMPACT_ATOMS: atom_id res chain seq x y z
N MET A 1 18.56 5.77 -11.49
CA MET A 1 17.68 6.74 -10.83
C MET A 1 18.52 7.58 -9.90
N ALA A 2 18.35 8.90 -9.88
CA ALA A 2 19.00 9.74 -8.88
C ALA A 2 18.37 9.52 -7.50
N LEU A 3 19.12 9.77 -6.42
CA LEU A 3 18.61 9.67 -5.03
C LEU A 3 17.34 10.50 -4.82
N LEU A 4 17.28 11.68 -5.45
CA LEU A 4 16.14 12.57 -5.40
C LEU A 4 14.88 11.94 -6.01
N ASP A 5 15.01 11.25 -7.14
CA ASP A 5 13.88 10.58 -7.82
C ASP A 5 13.27 9.52 -6.90
N ASN A 6 14.11 8.69 -6.28
CA ASN A 6 13.66 7.65 -5.35
C ASN A 6 12.96 8.25 -4.12
N LEU A 7 13.45 9.38 -3.61
CA LEU A 7 12.84 10.07 -2.48
C LEU A 7 11.45 10.62 -2.86
N ILE A 8 11.32 11.22 -4.05
CA ILE A 8 10.03 11.73 -4.55
C ILE A 8 9.03 10.58 -4.68
N VAL A 9 9.42 9.48 -5.34
CA VAL A 9 8.57 8.29 -5.49
C VAL A 9 8.15 7.74 -4.13
N PHE A 10 9.06 7.69 -3.16
CA PHE A 10 8.75 7.23 -1.81
C PHE A 10 7.73 8.13 -1.08
N ILE A 11 7.93 9.45 -1.12
CA ILE A 11 7.01 10.42 -0.49
C ILE A 11 5.62 10.34 -1.14
N VAL A 12 5.57 10.35 -2.47
CA VAL A 12 4.32 10.22 -3.23
C VAL A 12 3.64 8.89 -2.91
N GLY A 13 4.39 7.80 -2.85
CA GLY A 13 3.89 6.48 -2.47
C GLY A 13 3.28 6.45 -1.07
N ILE A 14 3.88 7.11 -0.09
CA ILE A 14 3.31 7.24 1.26
C ILE A 14 1.99 8.01 1.23
N ILE A 15 1.93 9.12 0.48
CA ILE A 15 0.70 9.94 0.40
C ILE A 15 -0.43 9.13 -0.25
N ILE A 16 -0.14 8.46 -1.36
CA ILE A 16 -1.10 7.62 -2.08
C ILE A 16 -1.55 6.44 -1.21
N GLY A 17 -0.62 5.75 -0.56
CA GLY A 17 -0.93 4.67 0.37
C GLY A 17 -1.76 5.15 1.56
N GLY A 18 -1.44 6.33 2.11
CA GLY A 18 -2.21 6.98 3.16
C GLY A 18 -3.63 7.34 2.73
N LEU A 19 -3.81 7.87 1.51
CA LEU A 19 -5.13 8.13 0.93
C LEU A 19 -5.95 6.84 0.81
N GLY A 20 -5.34 5.78 0.29
CA GLY A 20 -5.99 4.48 0.17
C GLY A 20 -6.46 3.93 1.53
N ILE A 21 -5.59 4.00 2.54
CA ILE A 21 -5.93 3.56 3.91
C ILE A 21 -7.00 4.47 4.53
N HIS A 22 -6.96 5.78 4.29
CA HIS A 22 -7.96 6.73 4.79
C HIS A 22 -9.35 6.38 4.26
N PHE A 23 -9.50 6.21 2.94
CA PHE A 23 -10.77 5.80 2.36
C PHE A 23 -11.17 4.39 2.78
N GLY A 24 -10.22 3.47 2.86
CA GLY A 24 -10.46 2.12 3.36
C GLY A 24 -11.06 2.13 4.77
N ALA A 25 -10.48 2.91 5.68
CA ALA A 25 -10.98 3.07 7.04
C ALA A 25 -12.33 3.79 7.07
N MET A 26 -12.54 4.81 6.22
CA MET A 26 -13.80 5.53 6.13
C MET A 26 -14.96 4.60 5.72
N PHE A 27 -14.76 3.81 4.67
CA PHE A 27 -15.79 2.89 4.18
C PHE A 27 -15.99 1.66 5.08
N THR A 28 -14.93 1.19 5.75
CA THR A 28 -15.01 -0.03 6.57
C THR A 28 -15.46 0.25 8.02
N LEU A 29 -15.00 1.36 8.61
CA LEU A 29 -15.19 1.67 10.02
C LEU A 29 -16.10 2.88 10.25
N GLY A 30 -16.53 3.57 9.18
CA GLY A 30 -17.33 4.80 9.27
C GLY A 30 -16.56 6.01 9.83
N ARG A 31 -15.25 5.87 10.09
CA ARG A 31 -14.40 6.91 10.65
C ARG A 31 -12.98 6.78 10.12
N ALA A 32 -12.36 7.91 9.80
CA ALA A 32 -10.98 7.95 9.33
C ALA A 32 -10.28 9.23 9.76
N ASP A 33 -9.00 9.11 10.07
CA ASP A 33 -8.07 10.23 10.27
C ASP A 33 -6.94 10.05 9.26
N PHE A 34 -6.71 11.07 8.42
CA PHE A 34 -5.68 11.05 7.40
C PHE A 34 -4.27 11.01 8.00
N SER A 35 -4.03 11.71 9.11
CA SER A 35 -2.73 11.70 9.81
C SER A 35 -2.40 10.29 10.31
N LYS A 36 -3.40 9.61 10.87
CA LYS A 36 -3.28 8.20 11.27
C LYS A 36 -3.02 7.28 10.07
N ALA A 37 -3.74 7.47 8.96
CA ALA A 37 -3.58 6.66 7.76
C ALA A 37 -2.18 6.78 7.14
N VAL A 38 -1.63 8.00 7.07
CA VAL A 38 -0.26 8.26 6.59
C VAL A 38 0.78 7.61 7.50
N LYS A 39 0.62 7.69 8.83
CA LYS A 39 1.49 6.98 9.79
C LYS A 39 1.43 5.46 9.59
N THR A 40 0.22 4.91 9.41
CA THR A 40 0.05 3.48 9.12
C THR A 40 0.70 3.09 7.80
N ALA A 41 0.59 3.93 6.75
CA ALA A 41 1.25 3.69 5.47
C ALA A 41 2.79 3.67 5.63
N LEU A 42 3.34 4.63 6.37
CA LEU A 42 4.78 4.71 6.64
C LEU A 42 5.29 3.48 7.41
N ILE A 43 4.62 3.11 8.50
CA ILE A 43 4.98 1.90 9.28
C ILE A 43 4.82 0.66 8.43
N GLY A 44 3.73 0.59 7.65
CA GLY A 44 3.46 -0.50 6.72
C GLY A 44 4.57 -0.66 5.68
N ALA A 45 5.05 0.44 5.10
CA ALA A 45 6.17 0.43 4.16
C ALA A 45 7.45 -0.11 4.81
N VAL A 46 7.79 0.34 6.02
CA VAL A 46 8.96 -0.15 6.76
C VAL A 46 8.84 -1.65 7.06
N VAL A 47 7.69 -2.09 7.58
CA VAL A 47 7.45 -3.52 7.88
C VAL A 47 7.49 -4.34 6.61
N TRP A 48 6.89 -3.88 5.53
CA TRP A 48 6.94 -4.53 4.23
C TRP A 48 8.38 -4.68 3.74
N SER A 49 9.18 -3.61 3.78
CA SER A 49 10.58 -3.64 3.36
C SER A 49 11.40 -4.62 4.18
N ILE A 50 11.25 -4.63 5.50
CA ILE A 50 11.98 -5.56 6.40
C ILE A 50 11.55 -7.00 6.11
N VAL A 51 10.25 -7.29 6.16
CA VAL A 51 9.74 -8.66 6.00
C VAL A 51 9.99 -9.18 4.58
N GLY A 52 9.77 -8.35 3.56
CA GLY A 52 10.06 -8.67 2.17
C GLY A 52 11.55 -8.92 1.91
N PHE A 53 12.44 -8.14 2.54
CA PHE A 53 13.88 -8.34 2.42
C PHE A 53 14.33 -9.71 2.97
N PHE A 54 13.84 -10.10 4.15
CA PHE A 54 14.26 -11.36 4.78
C PHE A 54 13.51 -12.60 4.27
N LEU A 55 12.21 -12.47 3.97
CA LEU A 55 11.33 -13.62 3.70
C LEU A 55 10.78 -13.65 2.26
N GLY A 56 10.86 -12.54 1.52
CA GLY A 56 10.24 -12.40 0.19
C GLY A 56 10.81 -13.33 -0.89
N GLY A 57 12.02 -13.86 -0.68
CA GLY A 57 12.65 -14.81 -1.61
C GLY A 57 12.03 -16.21 -1.61
N ILE A 58 11.17 -16.54 -0.62
CA ILE A 58 10.52 -17.86 -0.57
C ILE A 58 9.33 -17.86 -1.55
N PRO A 59 9.30 -18.76 -2.55
CA PRO A 59 8.18 -18.83 -3.50
C PRO A 59 6.85 -19.02 -2.77
N PHE A 60 5.84 -18.23 -3.17
CA PHE A 60 4.49 -18.14 -2.58
C PHE A 60 4.43 -17.68 -1.11
N LEU A 61 5.19 -18.29 -0.22
CA LEU A 61 5.19 -17.99 1.22
C LEU A 61 5.76 -16.60 1.51
N GLY A 62 6.80 -16.17 0.81
CA GLY A 62 7.42 -14.86 1.01
C GLY A 62 6.41 -13.73 0.83
N PRO A 63 5.80 -13.59 -0.36
CA PRO A 63 4.74 -12.60 -0.61
C PRO A 63 3.57 -12.72 0.37
N LEU A 64 3.13 -13.95 0.70
CA LEU A 64 2.02 -14.17 1.63
C LEU A 64 2.35 -13.66 3.04
N ILE A 65 3.55 -13.97 3.56
CA ILE A 65 3.99 -13.52 4.89
C ILE A 65 4.15 -11.99 4.90
N THR A 66 4.75 -11.40 3.87
CA THR A 66 4.86 -9.94 3.75
C THR A 66 3.48 -9.27 3.75
N PHE A 67 2.53 -9.83 3.00
CA PHE A 67 1.16 -9.33 2.98
C PHE A 67 0.47 -9.45 4.34
N ILE A 68 0.58 -10.59 5.03
CA ILE A 68 0.04 -10.78 6.38
C ILE A 68 0.67 -9.80 7.37
N ALA A 69 1.97 -9.54 7.27
CA ALA A 69 2.65 -8.56 8.12
C ALA A 69 2.07 -7.16 7.93
N TRP A 70 1.82 -6.76 6.68
CA TRP A 70 1.15 -5.50 6.37
C TRP A 70 -0.28 -5.43 6.92
N LEU A 71 -1.08 -6.51 6.77
CA LEU A 71 -2.40 -6.60 7.39
C LEU A 71 -2.32 -6.48 8.92
N GLY A 72 -1.29 -7.05 9.54
CA GLY A 72 -1.00 -6.91 10.97
C GLY A 72 -0.81 -5.44 11.39
N VAL A 73 -0.06 -4.66 10.60
CA VAL A 73 0.13 -3.22 10.85
C VAL A 73 -1.20 -2.48 10.80
N ILE A 74 -2.05 -2.75 9.80
CA ILE A 74 -3.38 -2.13 9.68
C ILE A 74 -4.27 -2.54 10.86
N LYS A 75 -4.28 -3.84 11.20
CA LYS A 75 -5.06 -4.38 12.32
C LYS A 75 -4.71 -3.69 13.63
N ILE A 76 -3.41 -3.56 13.93
CA ILE A 76 -2.92 -2.89 15.14
C ILE A 76 -3.27 -1.41 15.10
N SER A 77 -3.08 -0.76 13.95
CA SER A 77 -3.36 0.67 13.81
C SER A 77 -4.83 1.01 14.03
N TYR A 78 -5.75 0.22 13.50
CA TYR A 78 -7.18 0.51 13.52
C TYR A 78 -7.97 -0.27 14.59
N GLU A 79 -7.28 -1.02 15.45
CA GLU A 79 -7.85 -1.87 16.52
C GLU A 79 -9.00 -2.77 16.02
N GLY A 80 -8.95 -3.14 14.75
CA GLY A 80 -10.00 -3.89 14.06
C GLY A 80 -9.77 -5.41 14.11
N GLY A 81 -10.78 -6.15 13.67
CA GLY A 81 -10.60 -7.56 13.29
C GLY A 81 -9.78 -7.69 12.00
N TRP A 82 -9.28 -8.90 11.72
CA TRP A 82 -8.56 -9.22 10.49
C TRP A 82 -9.37 -8.93 9.22
N ILE A 83 -10.69 -9.11 9.28
CA ILE A 83 -11.61 -8.81 8.16
C ILE A 83 -11.58 -7.32 7.83
N ASN A 84 -11.63 -6.44 8.84
CA ASN A 84 -11.56 -5.00 8.63
C ASN A 84 -10.20 -4.60 8.06
N ALA A 85 -9.11 -5.19 8.56
CA ALA A 85 -7.78 -4.93 8.03
C ALA A 85 -7.67 -5.34 6.55
N ALA A 86 -8.21 -6.49 6.18
CA ALA A 86 -8.25 -6.96 4.79
C ALA A 86 -9.11 -6.04 3.89
N ALA A 87 -10.27 -5.59 4.37
CA ALA A 87 -11.12 -4.66 3.62
C ALA A 87 -10.43 -3.29 3.40
N ILE A 88 -9.82 -2.73 4.45
CA ILE A 88 -9.04 -1.50 4.36
C ILE A 88 -7.88 -1.66 3.37
N ALA A 89 -7.14 -2.76 3.48
CA ALA A 89 -6.03 -3.10 2.59
C ALA A 89 -6.48 -3.20 1.13
N LEU A 90 -7.61 -3.86 0.88
CA LEU A 90 -8.15 -4.03 -0.47
C LEU A 90 -8.55 -2.67 -1.07
N ILE A 91 -9.24 -1.82 -0.31
CA ILE A 91 -9.64 -0.48 -0.76
C ILE A 91 -8.39 0.39 -1.00
N ALA A 92 -7.39 0.27 -0.13
CA ALA A 92 -6.13 0.99 -0.30
C ALA A 92 -5.42 0.59 -1.59
N TRP A 93 -5.36 -0.70 -1.88
CA TRP A 93 -4.81 -1.23 -3.12
C TRP A 93 -5.58 -0.74 -4.35
N ILE A 94 -6.92 -0.79 -4.34
CA ILE A 94 -7.75 -0.24 -5.42
C ILE A 94 -7.48 1.25 -5.63
N SER A 95 -7.29 2.02 -4.56
CA SER A 95 -6.99 3.45 -4.65
C SER A 95 -5.66 3.71 -5.37
N VAL A 96 -4.63 2.89 -5.08
CA VAL A 96 -3.35 2.92 -5.81
C VAL A 96 -3.56 2.63 -7.29
N LEU A 97 -4.33 1.58 -7.63
CA LEU A 97 -4.60 1.20 -9.02
C LEU A 97 -5.29 2.32 -9.79
N ILE A 98 -6.27 3.01 -9.16
CA ILE A 98 -6.94 4.16 -9.78
C ILE A 98 -5.93 5.27 -10.08
N ILE A 99 -5.05 5.60 -9.14
CA ILE A 99 -4.06 6.66 -9.35
C ILE A 99 -3.05 6.28 -10.44
N LEU A 100 -2.56 5.04 -10.42
CA LEU A 100 -1.67 4.53 -11.48
C LEU A 100 -2.34 4.58 -12.86
N TYR A 101 -3.61 4.18 -12.94
CA TYR A 101 -4.38 4.26 -14.17
C TYR A 101 -4.54 5.71 -14.66
N LEU A 102 -4.88 6.64 -13.77
CA LEU A 102 -5.01 8.06 -14.12
C LEU A 102 -3.69 8.66 -14.61
N LEU A 103 -2.57 8.31 -13.97
CA LEU A 103 -1.24 8.73 -14.39
C LEU A 103 -0.89 8.18 -15.78
N ALA A 104 -1.13 6.89 -16.01
CA ALA A 104 -0.93 6.27 -17.32
C ALA A 104 -1.80 6.91 -18.41
N ALA A 105 -3.06 7.26 -18.10
CA ALA A 105 -3.98 7.91 -19.03
C ALA A 105 -3.52 9.30 -19.50
N ILE A 106 -2.70 10.00 -18.70
CA ILE A 106 -2.11 11.29 -19.05
C ILE A 106 -0.64 11.18 -19.51
N GLY A 107 -0.17 9.96 -19.80
CA GLY A 107 1.17 9.70 -20.33
C GLY A 107 2.28 9.69 -19.28
N ILE A 108 1.94 9.59 -18.00
CA ILE A 108 2.92 9.52 -16.88
C ILE A 108 3.03 8.07 -16.41
N GLY A 109 4.12 7.40 -16.78
CA GLY A 109 4.35 5.97 -16.51
C GLY A 109 3.78 5.05 -17.60
N GLY A 110 4.30 3.82 -17.68
CA GLY A 110 3.83 2.80 -18.63
C GLY A 110 2.79 1.85 -18.02
N PHE A 111 1.94 1.24 -18.86
CA PHE A 111 0.99 0.19 -18.43
C PHE A 111 1.67 -1.01 -17.77
N GLU A 112 2.99 -1.18 -17.98
CA GLU A 112 3.84 -2.14 -17.26
C GLU A 112 3.81 -1.93 -15.74
N ALA A 113 3.64 -0.69 -15.26
CA ALA A 113 3.54 -0.36 -13.83
C ALA A 113 2.22 -0.85 -13.19
N ILE A 114 1.25 -1.29 -14.01
CA ILE A 114 -0.05 -1.81 -13.58
C ILE A 114 0.03 -3.34 -13.34
N GLY A 115 1.19 -3.96 -13.54
CA GLY A 115 1.40 -5.39 -13.28
C GLY A 115 0.73 -6.31 -14.31
N VAL A 116 0.49 -5.81 -15.52
CA VAL A 116 0.04 -6.64 -16.66
C VAL A 116 1.26 -7.35 -17.25
N PRO A 117 1.38 -8.68 -17.12
CA PRO A 117 2.49 -9.40 -17.74
C PRO A 117 2.30 -9.49 -19.25
N GLY A 118 3.29 -9.10 -20.06
CA GLY A 118 3.34 -9.43 -21.49
C GLY A 118 3.20 -8.27 -22.50
N VAL A 119 3.46 -7.03 -22.10
CA VAL A 119 3.95 -5.98 -23.03
C VAL A 119 5.43 -5.75 -22.77
#